data_AF-A0A2I0JSR9-F1
#
_entry.id   AF-A0A2I0JSR9-F1
#
_cell.length_a   1.000
_cell.length_b   1.000
_cell.length_c   1.000
_cell.angle_alpha   90.00
_cell.angle_beta   90.00
_cell.angle_gamma   90.00
#
_symmetry.space_group_name_H-M   'P 1'
#
loop_
_entity.id
_entity.type
_entity.pdbx_description
1 polymer ?
#
loop_
_entity_poly.entity_id
_entity_poly.type
_entity_poly.pdbx_seq_one_letter_code
_entity_poly.pdbx_strand_id
1 'polypeptide(L)' 'MIDFLKEYQEVFAWTYADMPGLDPSIVEHFLPLDTEKFSPKRQQLRRQWASLLLRIKEEVVKQINAAFLE' A
#
# COMPACT_ATOMS: atom_id res chain seq x y z
N MET A 1 21.61 -9.77 19.01
CA MET A 1 20.33 -9.32 18.41
C MET A 1 20.56 -8.21 17.39
N ILE A 2 21.26 -7.12 17.74
CA ILE A 2 21.59 -6.06 16.77
C ILE A 2 22.47 -6.60 15.63
N ASP A 3 23.47 -7.44 15.95
CA ASP A 3 24.36 -8.01 14.93
C ASP A 3 23.62 -8.94 13.97
N PHE A 4 22.68 -9.74 14.48
CA PHE A 4 21.80 -10.57 13.66
C PHE A 4 20.96 -9.75 12.67
N LEU A 5 20.37 -8.63 13.10
CA LEU A 5 19.57 -7.78 12.20
C LEU A 5 20.42 -7.11 11.11
N LYS A 6 21.69 -6.80 11.42
CA LYS A 6 22.65 -6.27 10.44
C LYS A 6 23.12 -7.35 9.46
N GLU A 7 23.33 -8.57 9.94
CA GLU A 7 23.75 -9.71 9.13
C GLU A 7 22.69 -10.12 8.11
N TYR A 8 21.41 -9.98 8.45
CA TYR A 8 20.29 -10.29 7.56
C TYR A 8 19.59 -9.03 7.05
N GLN A 9 20.32 -7.94 6.83
CA GLN A 9 19.71 -6.67 6.43
C GLN A 9 18.97 -6.80 5.09
N GLU A 10 19.41 -7.66 4.17
CA GLU A 10 18.72 -7.95 2.90
C GLU A 10 17.40 -8.74 3.03
N VAL A 11 17.16 -9.40 4.16
CA VAL A 11 15.94 -10.21 4.37
C VAL A 11 14.78 -9.35 4.86
N PHE A 12 15.08 -8.23 5.50
CA PHE A 12 14.08 -7.35 6.10
C PHE A 12 13.86 -6.10 5.26
N ALA A 13 12.61 -5.67 5.20
CA ALA A 13 12.24 -4.41 4.59
C ALA A 13 12.40 -3.25 5.60
N TRP A 14 13.51 -2.53 5.53
CA TRP A 14 13.76 -1.36 6.38
C TRP A 14 13.14 -0.08 5.83
N THR A 15 12.96 -0.02 4.52
CA THR A 15 12.35 1.08 3.79
C THR A 15 11.27 0.57 2.85
N TYR A 16 10.37 1.46 2.40
CA TYR A 16 9.36 1.10 1.41
C TYR A 16 9.97 0.66 0.06
N ALA A 17 11.16 1.14 -0.29
CA ALA A 17 11.87 0.69 -1.49
C ALA A 17 12.35 -0.77 -1.38
N ASP A 18 12.52 -1.28 -0.16
CA ASP A 18 12.91 -2.67 0.11
C ASP A 18 11.70 -3.63 0.08
N MET A 19 10.48 -3.12 -0.15
CA MET A 19 9.27 -3.91 -0.39
C MET A 19 8.80 -3.76 -1.83
N PRO A 20 9.57 -4.20 -2.84
CA PRO A 20 9.02 -4.33 -4.17
C PRO A 20 7.85 -5.29 -4.06
N GLY A 21 6.64 -4.83 -4.39
CA GLY A 21 5.47 -5.69 -4.45
C GLY A 21 5.77 -6.93 -5.30
N LEU A 22 5.12 -8.04 -4.96
CA LEU A 22 5.18 -9.22 -5.84
C LEU A 22 4.60 -8.85 -7.20
N ASP A 23 5.18 -9.41 -8.26
CA ASP A 23 4.67 -9.21 -9.61
C ASP A 23 3.17 -9.56 -9.66
N PRO A 24 2.30 -8.62 -10.08
CA PRO A 24 0.86 -8.87 -10.17
C PRO A 24 0.53 -10.10 -11.01
N SER A 25 1.35 -10.45 -12.01
CA SER A 25 1.16 -11.67 -12.79
C SER A 25 1.34 -12.97 -11.98
N ILE A 26 2.05 -12.92 -10.86
CA ILE A 26 2.29 -14.05 -9.95
C ILE A 26 1.25 -14.08 -8.83
N VAL A 27 0.89 -12.92 -8.27
CA VAL A 27 -0.02 -12.80 -7.12
C VAL A 27 -1.05 -11.71 -7.37
N GLU A 28 -2.04 -12.01 -8.21
CA GLU A 28 -3.27 -11.24 -8.30
C GLU A 28 -4.44 -12.07 -7.76
N HIS A 29 -5.21 -11.47 -6.85
CA HIS A 29 -6.44 -12.06 -6.36
C HIS A 29 -7.63 -11.37 -6.99
N PHE A 30 -8.44 -12.14 -7.71
CA PHE A 30 -9.72 -11.66 -8.23
C PHE A 30 -10.80 -11.85 -7.18
N LEU A 31 -11.48 -10.76 -6.83
CA LEU A 31 -12.73 -10.83 -6.08
C LEU A 31 -13.86 -11.16 -7.06
N PRO A 32 -14.58 -12.29 -6.90
CA PRO A 32 -15.74 -12.58 -7.73
C PRO A 32 -16.85 -11.58 -7.39
N LEU A 33 -17.12 -10.67 -8.32
CA LEU A 33 -18.18 -9.67 -8.20
C LEU A 33 -19.34 -10.01 -9.13
N ASP A 34 -20.55 -9.93 -8.61
CA ASP A 34 -21.79 -10.03 -9.39
C ASP A 34 -22.12 -8.64 -9.97
N THR A 35 -21.49 -8.33 -11.11
CA THR A 35 -21.62 -7.04 -11.80
C THR A 35 -22.97 -6.85 -12.48
N GLU A 36 -23.70 -7.94 -12.73
CA GLU A 36 -25.07 -7.89 -13.28
C GLU A 36 -26.05 -7.39 -12.22
N LYS A 37 -25.90 -7.87 -10.98
CA LYS A 37 -26.78 -7.50 -9.87
C LYS A 37 -26.36 -6.24 -9.14
N PHE A 38 -25.06 -5.93 -9.08
CA PHE A 38 -24.52 -4.83 -8.29
C PHE A 38 -23.69 -3.85 -9.13
N SER A 39 -24.21 -2.64 -9.28
CA SER A 39 -23.49 -1.54 -9.91
C SER A 39 -22.46 -0.91 -8.96
N PRO A 40 -21.30 -0.43 -9.47
CA PRO A 40 -20.32 0.30 -8.68
C PRO A 40 -20.94 1.52 -7.99
N LYS A 41 -20.61 1.72 -6.70
CA LYS A 41 -21.12 2.83 -5.91
C LYS A 41 -20.00 3.79 -5.52
N ARG A 42 -20.07 5.03 -6.02
CA ARG A 42 -19.16 6.10 -5.59
C ARG A 42 -19.57 6.60 -4.20
N GLN A 43 -18.74 6.33 -3.19
CA GLN A 43 -18.96 6.84 -1.84
C GLN A 43 -18.42 8.27 -1.69
N GLN A 44 -19.14 9.11 -0.95
CA GLN A 44 -18.69 10.47 -0.62
C GLN A 44 -17.52 10.41 0.36
N LEU A 45 -16.53 11.28 0.15
CA LEU A 45 -15.39 11.42 1.06
C LEU A 45 -15.88 11.89 2.42
N ARG A 46 -15.39 11.24 3.48
CA ARG A 46 -15.68 11.67 4.85
C ARG A 46 -14.80 12.87 5.20
N ARG A 47 -15.34 13.80 5.99
CA ARG A 47 -14.55 14.91 6.55
C ARG A 47 -13.46 14.35 7.45
N GLN A 48 -12.23 14.75 7.17
CA GLN A 48 -11.05 14.37 7.94
C GLN A 48 -10.60 15.56 8.80
N TRP A 49 -9.90 15.27 9.90
CA TRP A 49 -9.28 16.31 10.71
C TRP A 49 -8.07 16.89 9.97
N ALA A 50 -7.96 18.22 9.93
CA ALA A 50 -6.92 18.90 9.15
C ALA A 50 -5.49 18.47 9.54
N SER A 51 -5.25 18.20 10.83
CA SER A 51 -3.95 17.74 11.33
C SER A 51 -3.56 16.34 10.83
N LEU A 52 -4.52 15.46 10.59
CA LEU A 52 -4.25 14.13 10.02
C LEU A 52 -4.06 14.20 8.50
N LEU A 53 -4.72 15.13 7.83
CA LEU A 53 -4.69 15.23 6.37
C LEU A 53 -3.28 15.48 5.82
N LEU A 54 -2.47 16.30 6.52
CA LEU A 54 -1.07 16.51 6.16
C LEU A 54 -0.24 15.22 6.26
N ARG A 55 -0.38 14.48 7.37
CA ARG A 55 0.35 13.22 7.59
C ARG A 55 -0.06 12.14 6.59
N ILE A 56 -1.35 12.06 6.29
CA ILE A 56 -1.88 11.11 5.28
C ILE A 56 -1.30 11.45 3.92
N LYS A 57 -1.26 12.74 3.55
CA LYS A 57 -0.67 13.17 2.27
C LYS A 57 0.81 12.77 2.17
N GLU A 58 1.59 12.99 3.21
CA GLU A 58 3.01 12.60 3.25
C GLU A 58 3.18 11.08 3.08
N GLU A 59 2.37 10.29 3.78
CA GLU A 59 2.47 8.82 3.71
C GLU A 59 2.01 8.27 2.35
N VAL A 60 0.94 8.83 1.77
CA VAL A 60 0.47 8.46 0.42
C VAL A 60 1.55 8.74 -0.62
N VAL A 61 2.23 9.89 -0.53
CA VAL A 61 3.34 10.22 -1.45
C VAL A 61 4.48 9.21 -1.33
N LYS A 62 4.84 8.76 -0.12
CA LYS A 62 5.86 7.71 0.06
C LYS A 62 5.44 6.40 -0.61
N GLN A 63 4.18 6.00 -0.47
CA GLN A 63 3.66 4.76 -1.05
C GLN A 63 3.61 4.81 -2.59
N ILE A 64 3.23 5.95 -3.17
CA ILE A 64 3.28 6.16 -4.63
C ILE A 64 4.73 6.09 -5.13
N ASN A 65 5.67 6.74 -4.45
CA ASN A 65 7.09 6.70 -4.83
C ASN A 65 7.69 5.29 -4.75
N ALA A 66 7.14 4.42 -3.90
CA ALA A 66 7.52 3.03 -3.78
C ALA A 66 6.76 2.10 -4.75
N ALA A 67 5.95 2.64 -5.67
CA ALA A 67 5.09 1.90 -6.59
C ALA A 67 4.12 0.92 -5.89
N PHE A 68 3.73 1.21 -4.65
CA PHE A 68 2.76 0.42 -3.91
C PHE A 68 1.31 0.82 -4.23
N LEU A 69 1.12 2.11 -4.53
CA LEU A 69 -0.14 2.69 -5.00
C LEU A 69 0.08 3.29 -6.38
N GLU A 70 -0.93 3.14 -7.25
CA GLU A 70 -0.99 3.70 -8.61
C GLU A 70 -2.12 4.73 -8.77
#